data_AF-A0A7K6Q6S1-F1
#
_entry.id   AF-A0A7K6Q6S1-F1
#
_cell.length_a   1.000
_cell.length_b   1.000
_cell.length_c   1.000
_cell.angle_alpha   90.00
_cell.angle_beta   90.00
_cell.angle_gamma   90.00
#
_symmetry.space_group_name_H-M   'P 1'
#
loop_
_entity.id
_entity.type
_entity.pdbx_description
1 polymer ?
#
loop_
_entity_poly.entity_id
_entity_poly.type
_entity_poly.pdbx_seq_one_letter_code
_entity_poly.pdbx_strand_id
1 'polypeptide(L)'
;MARDERATLLEVHQALPEEQFQSLKFLLEGRVPAGLLLPASRPELCRILLQRFPGNSLRVTAGILRQLGRLDLIQRFQLPLEEQIPEETPWEPNRDTPKVRGDPTSGCRPGGIPAPPVNPRRLTEKDLMQVAQRLGKEWQEVGILHLGLERSRLEQIQEENPGNPVLWNFEMLREWRRREQHQATVSQLRSCLEPARLDPGILDFLQSLQGD
;
A
#
# COMPACT_ATOMS: atom_id res chain seq x y z
N MET A 1 -12.95 -5.34 -30.00
CA MET A 1 -11.55 -5.73 -30.25
C MET A 1 -10.73 -5.17 -29.10
N ALA A 2 -10.18 -6.02 -28.24
CA ALA A 2 -9.36 -5.57 -27.12
C ALA A 2 -8.11 -4.89 -27.71
N ARG A 3 -7.82 -3.66 -27.30
CA ARG A 3 -6.60 -2.97 -27.74
C ARG A 3 -5.41 -3.72 -27.16
N ASP A 4 -4.51 -4.18 -28.01
CA ASP A 4 -3.32 -4.91 -27.58
C ASP A 4 -2.52 -4.06 -26.59
N GLU A 5 -2.38 -4.55 -25.35
CA GLU A 5 -1.69 -3.86 -24.26
C GLU A 5 -0.28 -3.42 -24.67
N ARG A 6 0.41 -4.32 -25.40
CA ARG A 6 1.73 -4.07 -25.99
C ARG A 6 1.73 -2.95 -27.00
N ALA A 7 0.73 -2.91 -27.88
CA ALA A 7 0.64 -1.90 -28.92
C ALA A 7 0.44 -0.51 -28.29
N THR A 8 -0.45 -0.40 -27.31
CA THR A 8 -0.69 0.86 -26.59
C THR A 8 0.56 1.33 -25.85
N LEU A 9 1.28 0.45 -25.14
CA LEU A 9 2.54 0.80 -24.49
C LEU A 9 3.57 1.36 -25.48
N LEU A 10 3.69 0.70 -26.63
CA LEU A 10 4.63 1.10 -27.65
C LEU A 10 4.29 2.47 -28.24
N GLU A 11 3.01 2.73 -28.54
CA GLU A 11 2.55 4.04 -29.01
C GLU A 11 2.83 5.15 -27.98
N VAL A 12 2.59 4.86 -26.70
CA VAL A 12 2.86 5.81 -25.61
C VAL A 12 4.34 6.12 -25.51
N HIS A 13 5.21 5.10 -25.54
CA HIS A 13 6.66 5.29 -25.53
C HIS A 13 7.17 5.99 -26.81
N GLN A 14 6.51 5.83 -27.95
CA GLN A 14 6.86 6.56 -29.18
C GLN A 14 6.46 8.04 -29.10
N ALA A 15 5.34 8.36 -28.46
CA ALA A 15 4.88 9.73 -28.24
C ALA A 15 5.68 10.51 -27.16
N LEU A 16 6.59 9.82 -26.47
CA LEU A 16 7.55 10.45 -25.56
C LEU A 16 8.82 10.89 -26.30
N PRO A 17 9.31 12.12 -26.07
CA PRO A 17 10.64 12.51 -26.51
C PRO A 17 11.70 11.70 -25.76
N GLU A 18 12.89 11.60 -26.35
CA GLU A 18 13.97 10.74 -25.84
C GLU A 18 14.34 11.08 -24.38
N GLU A 19 14.39 12.35 -24.03
CA GLU A 19 14.67 12.80 -22.65
C GLU A 19 13.65 12.26 -21.64
N GLN A 20 12.36 12.33 -21.98
CA GLN A 20 11.30 11.82 -21.11
C GLN A 20 11.30 10.29 -21.07
N PHE A 21 11.73 9.62 -22.14
CA PHE A 21 11.91 8.18 -22.16
C PHE A 21 13.05 7.74 -21.24
N GLN A 22 14.15 8.48 -21.18
CA GLN A 22 15.23 8.22 -20.22
C GLN A 22 14.78 8.49 -18.77
N SER A 23 14.05 9.57 -18.52
CA SER A 23 13.44 9.84 -17.21
C SER A 23 12.46 8.73 -16.80
N LEU A 24 11.69 8.19 -17.75
CA LEU A 24 10.81 7.04 -17.50
C LEU A 24 11.59 5.79 -17.09
N LYS A 25 12.73 5.50 -17.73
CA LYS A 25 13.62 4.39 -17.33
C LYS A 25 14.16 4.57 -15.91
N PHE A 26 14.56 5.79 -15.56
CA PHE A 26 15.06 6.09 -14.22
C PHE A 26 13.97 5.88 -13.16
N LEU A 27 12.75 6.34 -13.41
CA LEU A 27 11.62 6.13 -12.51
C LEU A 27 11.19 4.65 -12.42
N LEU A 28 11.44 3.86 -13.47
CA LEU A 28 11.22 2.41 -13.48
C LEU A 28 12.26 1.64 -12.66
N GLU A 29 13.43 2.21 -12.36
CA GLU A 29 14.51 1.52 -11.64
C GLU A 29 14.06 0.99 -10.25
N GLY A 30 13.15 1.70 -9.59
CA GLY A 30 12.57 1.25 -8.31
C GLY A 30 11.60 0.06 -8.43
N ARG A 31 11.24 -0.36 -9.65
CA ARG A 31 10.26 -1.44 -9.93
C ARG A 31 10.83 -2.54 -10.81
N VAL A 32 11.79 -2.22 -11.68
CA VAL A 32 12.44 -3.12 -12.62
C VAL A 32 13.95 -2.87 -12.52
N PRO A 33 14.79 -3.91 -12.47
CA PRO A 33 16.22 -3.73 -12.29
C PRO A 33 16.86 -2.90 -13.41
N ALA A 34 17.68 -1.92 -13.02
CA ALA A 34 18.38 -0.99 -13.92
C ALA A 34 19.12 -1.68 -15.07
N GLY A 35 19.74 -2.84 -14.78
CA GLY A 35 20.50 -3.61 -15.76
C GLY A 35 19.69 -4.11 -16.96
N LEU A 36 18.36 -4.21 -16.83
CA LEU A 36 17.47 -4.52 -17.94
C LEU A 36 16.90 -3.27 -18.62
N LEU A 37 16.78 -2.15 -17.89
CA LEU A 37 16.18 -0.91 -18.37
C LEU A 37 17.16 -0.04 -19.18
N LEU A 38 18.42 0.08 -18.72
CA LEU A 38 19.44 0.88 -19.40
C LEU A 38 19.60 0.49 -20.88
N PRO A 39 19.87 -0.79 -21.22
CA PRO A 39 20.04 -1.20 -22.61
C PRO A 39 18.72 -1.36 -23.37
N ALA A 40 17.57 -1.30 -22.70
CA ALA A 40 16.29 -1.56 -23.34
C ALA A 40 15.91 -0.44 -24.34
N SER A 41 15.60 -0.85 -25.56
CA SER A 41 14.94 0.01 -26.56
C SER A 41 13.45 0.16 -26.21
N ARG A 42 12.76 1.17 -26.76
CA ARG A 42 11.30 1.37 -26.56
C ARG A 42 10.43 0.09 -26.67
N PRO A 43 10.58 -0.75 -27.72
CA PRO A 43 9.84 -2.02 -27.81
C PRO A 43 10.30 -3.06 -26.79
N GLU A 44 11.58 -3.07 -26.43
CA GLU A 44 12.11 -4.01 -25.45
C GLU A 44 11.62 -3.66 -24.05
N LEU A 45 11.53 -2.37 -23.74
CA LEU A 45 10.94 -1.88 -22.51
C LEU A 45 9.48 -2.33 -22.39
N CYS A 46 8.70 -2.29 -23.48
CA CYS A 46 7.33 -2.82 -23.48
C CYS A 46 7.31 -4.32 -23.16
N ARG A 47 8.22 -5.12 -23.74
CA ARG A 47 8.31 -6.56 -23.43
C ARG A 47 8.66 -6.81 -21.97
N ILE A 48 9.61 -6.06 -21.42
CA ILE A 48 10.01 -6.16 -20.01
C ILE A 48 8.83 -5.82 -19.10
N LEU A 49 8.10 -4.74 -19.39
CA LEU A 49 6.91 -4.34 -18.63
C LEU A 49 5.80 -5.41 -18.69
N LEU A 50 5.52 -5.98 -19.86
CA LEU A 50 4.53 -7.05 -20.02
C LEU A 50 4.95 -8.34 -19.31
N GLN A 51 6.24 -8.68 -19.36
CA GLN A 51 6.78 -9.86 -18.71
C GLN A 51 6.75 -9.73 -17.18
N ARG A 52 7.00 -8.52 -16.65
CA ARG A 52 7.06 -8.27 -15.21
C ARG A 52 5.71 -7.95 -14.59
N PHE A 53 4.82 -7.29 -15.34
CA PHE A 53 3.52 -6.81 -14.89
C PHE A 53 2.41 -7.18 -15.90
N PRO A 54 2.11 -8.47 -16.09
CA PRO A 54 1.06 -8.89 -17.01
C PRO A 54 -0.31 -8.31 -16.58
N GLY A 55 -0.99 -7.61 -17.49
CA GLY A 55 -2.30 -6.98 -17.25
C GLY A 55 -2.26 -5.70 -16.41
N ASN A 56 -1.10 -5.30 -15.92
CA ASN A 56 -0.90 -4.07 -15.15
C ASN A 56 0.16 -3.14 -15.77
N SER A 57 0.73 -3.53 -16.92
CA SER A 57 1.83 -2.81 -17.54
C SER A 57 1.45 -1.39 -17.96
N LEU A 58 0.23 -1.18 -18.47
CA LEU A 58 -0.34 0.14 -18.76
C LEU A 58 -0.54 0.99 -17.51
N ARG A 59 -0.95 0.37 -16.39
CA ARG A 59 -1.14 1.06 -15.11
C ARG A 59 0.18 1.56 -14.54
N VAL A 60 1.22 0.73 -14.60
CA VAL A 60 2.58 1.12 -14.19
C VAL A 60 3.07 2.29 -15.04
N THR A 61 2.92 2.20 -16.36
CA THR A 61 3.30 3.29 -17.27
C THR A 61 2.49 4.57 -17.02
N ALA A 62 1.19 4.48 -16.76
CA ALA A 62 0.35 5.63 -16.42
C ALA A 62 0.81 6.34 -15.15
N GLY A 63 1.18 5.59 -14.10
CA GLY A 63 1.71 6.14 -12.85
C GLY A 63 3.00 6.94 -13.08
N ILE A 64 3.88 6.44 -13.94
CA ILE A 64 5.15 7.11 -14.27
C ILE A 64 4.93 8.34 -15.15
N LEU A 65 4.02 8.25 -16.14
CA LEU A 65 3.64 9.40 -16.97
C LEU A 65 3.07 10.56 -16.14
N ARG A 66 2.32 10.24 -15.08
CA ARG A 66 1.80 11.22 -14.13
C ARG A 66 2.94 11.93 -13.39
N GLN A 67 3.99 11.20 -12.99
CA GLN A 67 5.19 11.80 -12.39
C GLN A 67 5.95 12.69 -13.38
N LEU A 68 5.97 12.30 -14.66
CA LEU A 68 6.57 13.10 -15.74
C LEU A 68 5.70 14.29 -16.18
N GLY A 69 4.52 14.50 -15.58
CA GLY A 69 3.58 15.54 -15.95
C GLY A 69 2.90 15.34 -17.31
N ARG A 70 3.01 14.16 -17.94
CA ARG A 70 2.48 13.86 -19.27
C ARG A 70 1.06 13.31 -19.22
N LEU A 71 0.16 14.05 -18.58
CA LEU A 71 -1.26 13.71 -18.47
C LEU A 71 -1.95 13.66 -19.84
N ASP A 72 -1.47 14.44 -20.82
CA ASP A 72 -1.97 14.40 -22.20
C ASP A 72 -1.90 13.01 -22.81
N LEU A 73 -0.83 12.25 -22.51
CA LEU A 73 -0.67 10.89 -23.03
C LEU A 73 -1.60 9.92 -22.31
N ILE A 74 -1.81 10.09 -21.01
CA ILE A 74 -2.73 9.25 -20.23
C ILE A 74 -4.15 9.39 -20.77
N GLN A 75 -4.62 10.63 -21.00
CA GLN A 75 -5.93 10.90 -21.58
C GLN A 75 -6.02 10.43 -23.03
N ARG A 76 -5.01 10.72 -23.86
CA ARG A 76 -4.99 10.36 -25.29
C ARG A 76 -5.05 8.84 -25.52
N PHE A 77 -4.36 8.08 -24.67
CA PHE A 77 -4.30 6.63 -24.78
C PHE A 77 -5.30 5.92 -23.87
N GLN A 78 -6.12 6.67 -23.11
CA GLN A 78 -7.08 6.15 -22.12
C GLN A 78 -6.43 5.09 -21.22
N LEU A 79 -5.23 5.41 -20.73
CA LEU A 79 -4.57 4.49 -19.80
C LEU A 79 -5.38 4.46 -18.50
N PRO A 80 -5.60 3.27 -17.90
CA PRO A 80 -6.28 3.15 -16.62
C PRO A 80 -5.44 3.84 -15.56
N LEU A 81 -5.75 5.12 -15.33
CA LEU A 81 -5.25 5.87 -14.20
C LEU A 81 -6.05 5.40 -12.98
N GLU A 82 -5.39 5.31 -11.84
CA GLU A 82 -6.03 4.96 -10.58
C GLU A 82 -7.17 5.95 -10.28
N GLU A 83 -8.38 5.62 -10.75
CA GLU A 83 -9.57 5.93 -9.99
C GLU A 83 -9.50 5.01 -8.78
N GLN A 84 -9.43 5.66 -7.62
CA GLN A 84 -9.90 5.12 -6.36
C GLN A 84 -11.03 4.15 -6.66
N ILE A 85 -10.83 2.89 -6.30
CA ILE A 85 -11.86 1.83 -6.27
C ILE A 85 -13.24 2.49 -6.07
N PRO A 86 -14.09 2.66 -7.11
CA PRO A 86 -15.50 2.51 -6.87
C PRO A 86 -15.58 1.06 -6.43
N GLU A 87 -15.99 0.85 -5.19
CA GLU A 87 -16.43 -0.43 -4.68
C GLU A 87 -17.26 -1.09 -5.79
N GLU A 88 -16.63 -2.01 -6.53
CA GLU A 88 -17.30 -2.82 -7.52
C GLU A 88 -18.18 -3.74 -6.69
N THR A 89 -19.38 -3.22 -6.49
CA THR A 89 -20.64 -3.88 -6.22
C THR A 89 -20.46 -5.39 -6.35
N PRO A 90 -20.45 -6.12 -5.23
CA PRO A 90 -20.44 -7.56 -5.28
C PRO A 90 -21.66 -8.00 -6.09
N TRP A 91 -21.41 -8.47 -7.30
CA TRP A 91 -22.19 -9.43 -8.07
C TRP A 91 -23.57 -9.73 -7.47
N GLU A 92 -24.65 -9.27 -8.09
CA GLU A 92 -25.95 -9.86 -7.88
C GLU A 92 -25.98 -11.23 -8.59
N PRO A 93 -26.11 -12.38 -7.89
CA PRO A 93 -26.58 -13.59 -8.53
C PRO A 93 -28.11 -13.56 -8.51
N ASN A 94 -28.73 -13.01 -9.55
CA ASN A 94 -30.17 -13.15 -9.73
C ASN A 94 -30.50 -14.49 -10.40
N ARG A 95 -30.92 -15.47 -9.59
CA ARG A 95 -32.06 -16.37 -9.89
C ARG A 95 -32.25 -17.39 -8.77
N ASP A 96 -33.30 -17.22 -7.97
CA ASP A 96 -34.56 -17.98 -8.11
C ASP A 96 -35.48 -17.69 -6.90
N THR A 97 -36.61 -17.05 -7.16
CA THR A 97 -37.75 -16.94 -6.23
C THR A 97 -38.49 -18.28 -6.22
N PRO A 98 -39.08 -18.77 -5.09
CA PRO A 98 -40.34 -18.18 -4.62
C PRO A 98 -40.66 -18.28 -3.10
N LYS A 99 -41.10 -17.14 -2.54
CA LYS A 99 -42.35 -16.93 -1.76
C LYS A 99 -42.78 -17.98 -0.69
N VAL A 100 -42.67 -17.61 0.59
CA VAL A 100 -43.62 -17.99 1.68
C VAL A 100 -43.62 -16.88 2.74
N ARG A 101 -44.58 -15.95 2.71
CA ARG A 101 -45.84 -15.86 3.49
C ARG A 101 -45.65 -15.93 5.03
N GLY A 102 -45.61 -14.73 5.65
CA GLY A 102 -46.34 -14.31 6.86
C GLY A 102 -45.93 -14.88 8.24
N ASP A 103 -45.56 -14.01 9.19
CA ASP A 103 -46.44 -13.51 10.26
C ASP A 103 -45.66 -12.50 11.17
N PRO A 104 -46.30 -11.43 11.70
CA PRO A 104 -45.66 -10.47 12.61
C PRO A 104 -46.08 -10.74 14.06
N THR A 105 -45.17 -11.16 14.95
CA THR A 105 -45.37 -11.00 16.41
C THR A 105 -44.05 -11.11 17.20
N SER A 106 -43.72 -9.99 17.84
CA SER A 106 -43.25 -9.82 19.22
C SER A 106 -42.01 -10.58 19.72
N GLY A 107 -41.01 -9.80 20.17
CA GLY A 107 -39.97 -10.28 21.07
C GLY A 107 -38.83 -9.27 21.22
N CYS A 108 -38.98 -8.30 22.12
CA CYS A 108 -37.89 -7.45 22.59
C CYS A 108 -36.72 -8.29 23.10
N ARG A 109 -35.50 -8.01 22.61
CA ARG A 109 -34.27 -8.16 23.40
C ARG A 109 -33.48 -6.84 23.35
N PRO A 110 -33.13 -6.27 24.52
CA PRO A 110 -32.30 -5.07 24.62
C PRO A 110 -30.81 -5.44 24.53
N GLY A 111 -30.00 -4.51 24.04
CA GLY A 111 -28.57 -4.48 24.34
C GLY A 111 -27.69 -5.28 23.39
N GLY A 112 -27.28 -4.61 22.32
CA GLY A 112 -26.26 -5.08 21.42
C GLY A 112 -26.18 -4.12 20.26
N ILE A 113 -25.77 -2.88 20.53
CA ILE A 113 -25.29 -2.00 19.46
C ILE A 113 -24.20 -2.81 18.76
N PRO A 114 -24.35 -3.21 17.48
CA PRO A 114 -23.18 -3.62 16.73
C PRO A 114 -22.28 -2.40 16.75
N ALA A 115 -21.14 -2.51 17.45
CA ALA A 115 -20.13 -1.46 17.42
C ALA A 115 -19.98 -1.01 15.96
N PRO A 116 -20.08 0.30 15.67
CA PRO A 116 -19.89 0.77 14.31
C PRO A 116 -18.56 0.20 13.81
N PRO A 117 -18.43 -0.11 12.50
CA PRO A 117 -17.16 -0.53 11.95
C PRO A 117 -16.13 0.50 12.41
N VAL A 118 -15.25 0.08 13.31
CA VAL A 118 -14.22 0.94 13.88
C VAL A 118 -13.35 1.26 12.69
N ASN A 119 -13.60 2.38 12.02
CA ASN A 119 -12.83 2.82 10.87
C ASN A 119 -11.38 2.80 11.35
N PRO A 120 -10.55 1.89 10.85
CA PRO A 120 -9.30 1.63 11.51
C PRO A 120 -8.42 2.84 11.23
N ARG A 121 -8.27 3.68 12.26
CA ARG A 121 -7.57 4.95 12.13
C ARG A 121 -6.16 4.66 11.65
N ARG A 122 -5.79 5.28 10.53
CA ARG A 122 -4.43 5.20 10.02
C ARG A 122 -3.54 6.03 10.94
N LEU A 123 -2.44 5.44 11.34
CA LEU A 123 -1.44 6.15 12.13
C LEU A 123 -0.87 7.30 11.28
N THR A 124 -0.71 8.48 11.85
CA THR A 124 0.07 9.57 11.25
C THR A 124 1.55 9.42 11.60
N GLU A 125 2.45 10.13 10.92
CA GLU A 125 3.87 10.14 11.30
C GLU A 125 4.08 10.62 12.74
N LYS A 126 3.27 11.57 13.21
CA LYS A 126 3.31 12.05 14.59
C LYS A 126 2.96 10.94 15.59
N ASP A 127 1.97 10.11 15.28
CA ASP A 127 1.58 8.99 16.15
C ASP A 127 2.70 7.94 16.23
N LEU A 128 3.34 7.61 15.10
CA LEU A 128 4.50 6.71 15.11
C LEU A 128 5.67 7.28 15.89
N MET A 129 5.93 8.58 15.79
CA MET A 129 7.00 9.23 16.56
C MET A 129 6.73 9.15 18.06
N GLN A 130 5.46 9.26 18.49
CA GLN A 130 5.09 9.09 19.90
C GLN A 130 5.28 7.63 20.36
N VAL A 131 4.88 6.65 19.54
CA VAL A 131 5.12 5.23 19.81
C VAL A 131 6.62 4.95 19.87
N ALA A 132 7.40 5.47 18.92
CA ALA A 132 8.84 5.28 18.81
C ALA A 132 9.63 5.83 20.01
N GLN A 133 9.18 6.95 20.58
CA GLN A 133 9.81 7.53 21.78
C GLN A 133 9.61 6.67 23.03
N ARG A 134 8.50 5.94 23.09
CA ARG A 134 8.20 5.02 24.20
C ARG A 134 8.76 3.63 23.94
N LEU A 135 9.00 3.28 22.68
CA LEU A 135 9.63 2.03 22.30
C LEU A 135 11.07 1.99 22.82
N GLY A 136 11.41 0.90 23.50
CA GLY A 136 12.72 0.73 24.11
C GLY A 136 13.82 0.34 23.12
N LYS A 137 14.92 -0.19 23.65
CA LYS A 137 16.04 -0.72 22.86
C LYS A 137 15.70 -2.05 22.16
N GLU A 138 14.56 -2.66 22.48
CA GLU A 138 14.12 -3.97 21.96
C GLU A 138 13.51 -3.88 20.55
N TRP A 139 13.55 -2.72 19.91
CA TRP A 139 12.96 -2.49 18.59
C TRP A 139 13.46 -3.42 17.48
N GLN A 140 14.70 -3.91 17.57
CA GLN A 140 15.21 -4.89 16.59
C GLN A 140 14.49 -6.22 16.74
N GLU A 141 14.35 -6.71 17.97
CA GLU A 141 13.65 -7.95 18.27
C GLU A 141 12.17 -7.83 17.93
N VAL A 142 11.54 -6.70 18.28
CA VAL A 142 10.15 -6.40 17.92
C VAL A 142 9.97 -6.30 16.40
N GLY A 143 10.89 -5.64 15.72
CA GLY A 143 10.91 -5.54 14.26
C GLY A 143 10.88 -6.91 13.59
N ILE A 144 11.73 -7.83 14.04
CA ILE A 144 11.89 -9.16 13.44
C ILE A 144 10.73 -10.08 13.84
N LEU A 145 10.48 -10.23 15.15
CA LEU A 145 9.56 -11.24 15.68
C LEU A 145 8.09 -10.83 15.54
N HIS A 146 7.79 -9.54 15.70
CA HIS A 146 6.41 -9.06 15.80
C HIS A 146 5.94 -8.32 14.56
N LEU A 147 6.83 -7.59 13.89
CA LEU A 147 6.52 -6.81 12.69
C LEU A 147 6.99 -7.51 11.40
N GLY A 148 7.70 -8.63 11.54
CA GLY A 148 8.16 -9.48 10.42
C GLY A 148 9.17 -8.78 9.50
N LEU A 149 9.83 -7.73 9.96
CA LEU A 149 10.83 -6.98 9.20
C LEU A 149 12.14 -7.74 9.09
N GLU A 150 12.84 -7.55 7.97
CA GLU A 150 14.12 -8.21 7.75
C GLU A 150 15.21 -7.60 8.63
N ARG A 151 16.03 -8.46 9.24
CA ARG A 151 17.16 -8.04 10.07
C ARG A 151 18.10 -7.08 9.33
N SER A 152 18.43 -7.38 8.08
CA SER A 152 19.30 -6.55 7.24
C SER A 152 18.76 -5.11 7.10
N ARG A 153 17.43 -4.95 7.05
CA ARG A 153 16.79 -3.64 6.96
C ARG A 153 16.91 -2.86 8.27
N LEU A 154 16.78 -3.54 9.41
CA LEU A 154 16.95 -2.94 10.73
C LEU A 154 18.41 -2.55 10.97
N GLU A 155 19.37 -3.38 10.56
CA GLU A 155 20.80 -3.06 10.62
C GLU A 155 21.12 -1.82 9.76
N GLN A 156 20.53 -1.71 8.58
CA GLN A 156 20.65 -0.52 7.73
C GLN A 156 20.08 0.74 8.42
N ILE A 157 18.88 0.66 8.99
CA ILE A 157 18.26 1.79 9.73
C ILE A 157 19.16 2.27 10.88
N GLN A 158 19.80 1.31 11.58
CA GLN A 158 20.71 1.60 12.67
C GLN A 158 21.98 2.33 12.18
N GLU A 159 22.55 1.86 11.07
CA GLU A 159 23.74 2.44 10.44
C GLU A 159 23.46 3.83 9.84
N GLU A 160 22.29 4.04 9.24
CA GLU A 160 21.87 5.33 8.68
C GLU A 160 21.66 6.40 9.76
N ASN A 161 21.35 6.01 11.00
CA ASN A 161 20.96 6.92 12.08
C ASN A 161 21.75 6.69 13.39
N PRO A 162 23.09 6.75 13.38
CA PRO A 162 23.88 6.33 14.53
C PRO A 162 23.58 7.17 15.78
N GLY A 163 23.39 6.51 16.92
CA GLY A 163 23.24 7.16 18.23
C GLY A 163 21.86 7.71 18.56
N ASN A 164 20.84 7.49 17.73
CA ASN A 164 19.47 7.96 18.01
C ASN A 164 18.46 6.79 18.05
N PRO A 165 18.22 6.18 19.22
CA PRO A 165 17.32 5.03 19.35
C PRO A 165 15.86 5.36 19.00
N VAL A 166 15.42 6.59 19.27
CA VAL A 166 14.07 7.04 18.91
C VAL A 166 13.89 7.03 17.39
N LEU A 167 14.93 7.45 16.66
CA LEU A 167 14.89 7.48 15.20
C LEU A 167 14.92 6.08 14.60
N TRP A 168 15.66 5.13 15.20
CA TRP A 168 15.61 3.72 14.83
C TRP A 168 14.21 3.14 14.97
N ASN A 169 13.56 3.39 16.10
CA ASN A 169 12.20 2.95 16.39
C ASN A 169 11.22 3.55 15.37
N PHE A 170 11.36 4.84 15.07
CA PHE A 170 10.50 5.53 14.13
C PHE A 170 10.64 4.99 12.70
N GLU A 171 11.87 4.85 12.20
CA GLU A 171 12.13 4.31 10.86
C GLU A 171 11.70 2.85 10.74
N MET A 172 11.89 2.04 11.79
CA MET A 172 11.39 0.67 11.85
C MET A 172 9.85 0.62 11.72
N LEU A 173 9.14 1.45 12.49
CA LEU A 173 7.68 1.51 12.42
C LEU A 173 7.18 2.08 11.08
N ARG A 174 7.92 3.01 10.50
CA ARG A 174 7.65 3.58 9.17
C ARG A 174 7.83 2.53 8.08
N GLU A 175 8.83 1.67 8.20
CA GLU A 175 9.07 0.56 7.29
C GLU A 175 7.96 -0.50 7.39
N TRP A 176 7.54 -0.85 8.61
CA TRP A 176 6.37 -1.69 8.83
C TRP A 176 5.11 -1.09 8.18
N ARG A 177 4.84 0.21 8.39
CA ARG A 177 3.71 0.90 7.73
C ARG A 177 3.83 0.83 6.22
N ARG A 178 5.02 1.04 5.65
CA ARG A 178 5.24 1.00 4.20
C ARG A 178 4.94 -0.39 3.63
N ARG A 179 5.26 -1.45 4.38
CA ARG A 179 4.98 -2.84 4.01
C ARG A 179 3.48 -3.16 4.08
N GLU A 180 2.81 -2.76 5.15
CA GLU A 180 1.38 -3.03 5.39
C GLU A 180 0.44 -2.08 4.63
N GLN A 181 0.93 -0.92 4.20
CA GLN A 181 0.23 0.10 3.43
C GLN A 181 -1.16 0.46 3.99
N HIS A 182 -2.21 -0.15 3.41
CA HIS A 182 -3.61 0.09 3.74
C HIS A 182 -4.06 -0.65 5.01
N GLN A 183 -3.31 -1.68 5.43
CA GLN A 183 -3.56 -2.45 6.65
C GLN A 183 -2.78 -1.91 7.88
N ALA A 184 -1.90 -0.93 7.66
CA ALA A 184 -1.08 -0.29 8.70
C ALA A 184 -1.90 0.61 9.65
N THR A 185 -2.76 -0.04 10.42
CA THR A 185 -3.76 0.57 11.28
C THR A 185 -3.32 0.49 12.73
N VAL A 186 -3.90 1.36 13.57
CA VAL A 186 -3.63 1.36 15.03
C VAL A 186 -3.85 -0.04 15.63
N SER A 187 -4.94 -0.71 15.24
CA SER A 187 -5.29 -2.05 15.72
C SER A 187 -4.24 -3.08 15.35
N GLN A 188 -3.77 -3.05 14.11
CA GLN A 188 -2.77 -4.00 13.61
C GLN A 188 -1.42 -3.81 14.30
N LEU A 189 -0.98 -2.55 14.47
CA LEU A 189 0.23 -2.25 15.22
C LEU A 189 0.11 -2.75 16.66
N ARG A 190 -1.03 -2.47 17.32
CA ARG A 190 -1.27 -2.94 18.68
C ARG A 190 -1.22 -4.46 18.78
N SER A 191 -1.87 -5.19 17.88
CA SER A 191 -1.84 -6.66 17.86
C SER A 191 -0.43 -7.22 17.65
N CYS A 192 0.43 -6.55 16.87
CA CYS A 192 1.84 -6.91 16.76
C CYS A 192 2.62 -6.61 18.06
N LEU A 193 2.35 -5.48 18.71
CA LEU A 193 3.09 -5.04 19.89
C LEU A 193 2.60 -5.66 21.21
N GLU A 194 1.38 -6.19 21.28
CA GLU A 194 0.80 -6.85 22.44
C GLU A 194 1.63 -8.04 22.95
N PRO A 195 2.09 -8.98 22.09
CA PRO A 195 2.98 -10.06 22.52
C PRO A 195 4.41 -9.61 22.86
N ALA A 196 4.81 -8.38 22.51
CA ALA A 196 6.17 -7.89 22.67
C ALA A 196 6.56 -7.48 24.09
N ARG A 197 5.66 -7.65 25.08
CA ARG A 197 5.85 -7.26 26.50
C ARG A 197 6.35 -5.81 26.67
N LEU A 198 5.95 -4.93 25.76
CA LEU A 198 6.34 -3.52 25.76
C LEU A 198 5.66 -2.75 26.89
N ASP A 199 6.13 -1.51 27.10
CA ASP A 199 5.56 -0.62 28.11
C ASP A 199 4.04 -0.46 27.90
N PRO A 200 3.21 -0.69 28.95
CA PRO A 200 1.75 -0.63 28.82
C PRO A 200 1.26 0.75 28.40
N GLY A 201 2.04 1.82 28.62
CA GLY A 201 1.73 3.16 28.14
C GLY A 201 1.75 3.29 26.62
N ILE A 202 2.43 2.41 25.89
CA ILE A 202 2.37 2.35 24.43
C ILE A 202 1.02 1.79 23.97
N LEU A 203 0.58 0.70 24.62
CA LEU A 203 -0.68 0.04 24.30
C LEU A 203 -1.87 0.92 24.66
N ASP A 204 -1.81 1.62 25.80
CA ASP A 204 -2.80 2.61 26.23
C ASP A 204 -2.89 3.78 25.24
N PHE A 205 -1.74 4.30 24.80
CA PHE A 205 -1.70 5.36 23.78
C PHE A 205 -2.33 4.89 22.46
N LEU A 206 -1.97 3.69 21.98
CA LEU A 206 -2.59 3.12 20.78
C LEU A 206 -4.09 2.90 20.97
N GLN A 207 -4.53 2.48 22.15
CA GLN A 207 -5.95 2.34 22.46
C GLN A 207 -6.69 3.69 22.45
N SER A 208 -6.09 4.75 22.98
CA SER A 208 -6.64 6.11 22.93
C SER A 208 -6.80 6.61 21.50
N LEU A 209 -5.87 6.27 20.59
CA LEU A 209 -5.97 6.64 19.18
C LEU A 209 -7.09 5.90 18.43
N GLN A 210 -7.54 4.75 18.95
CA GLN A 210 -8.55 3.91 18.32
C GLN A 210 -9.99 4.30 18.70
N GLY A 211 -10.18 5.09 19.76
CA GLY A 211 -11.48 5.43 20.35
C GLY A 211 -11.98 6.86 20.12
N ASP A 212 -11.36 7.63 19.21
CA ASP A 212 -11.77 8.99 18.83
C ASP A 212 -12.42 9.00 17.43
#